data_AF-A0A1I7M399-F1
#
_entry.id   AF-A0A1I7M399-F1
#
_cell.length_a   1.000
_cell.length_b   1.000
_cell.length_c   1.000
_cell.angle_alpha   90.00
_cell.angle_beta   90.00
_cell.angle_gamma   90.00
#
_symmetry.space_group_name_H-M   'P 1'
#
loop_
_entity.id
_entity.type
_entity.pdbx_description
1 polymer ?
#
loop_
_entity_poly.entity_id
_entity_poly.type
_entity_poly.pdbx_seq_one_letter_code
_entity_poly.pdbx_strand_id
1 'polypeptide(L)' 'MAGIAKPLKGFGSGVFEVALKFRTDAFRVVYAVQLGDALWVVHAFQKKSTSGIKTSQGDLDLVRQRIKQIVEHLSNG' A
#
# COMPACT_ATOMS: atom_id res chain seq x y z
N MET A 1 -3.99 -19.54 6.06
CA MET A 1 -3.60 -18.71 4.89
C MET A 1 -4.09 -17.26 5.03
N ALA A 2 -3.78 -16.60 6.15
CA ALA A 2 -4.06 -15.18 6.35
C ALA A 2 -2.78 -14.56 6.90
N GLY A 3 -2.14 -13.65 6.16
CA GLY A 3 -0.90 -13.03 6.65
C GLY A 3 -0.14 -12.16 5.66
N ILE A 4 -0.43 -12.24 4.36
CA ILE A 4 0.26 -11.41 3.36
C ILE A 4 -0.40 -10.04 3.17
N ALA A 5 -1.71 -9.91 3.37
CA ALA A 5 -2.44 -8.65 3.25
C ALA A 5 -3.08 -8.27 4.58
N LYS A 6 -2.91 -7.02 5.00
CA LYS A 6 -3.50 -6.47 6.23
C LYS A 6 -4.09 -5.08 5.96
N PRO A 7 -5.17 -4.68 6.64
CA PRO A 7 -5.67 -3.31 6.54
C PRO A 7 -4.58 -2.29 6.89
N LEU A 8 -4.44 -1.25 6.07
CA LEU A 8 -3.51 -0.16 6.36
C LEU A 8 -4.17 0.82 7.34
N LYS A 9 -3.71 0.82 8.58
CA LYS A 9 -4.27 1.67 9.63
C LYS A 9 -4.13 3.16 9.29
N GLY A 10 -5.20 3.92 9.46
CA GLY A 10 -5.22 5.37 9.24
C GLY A 10 -5.54 5.81 7.79
N PHE A 11 -5.99 4.89 6.93
CA PHE A 11 -6.31 5.17 5.52
C PHE A 11 -7.77 4.86 5.13
N GLY A 12 -8.61 4.50 6.11
CA GLY A 12 -10.00 4.10 5.86
C GLY A 12 -10.15 2.63 5.47
N SER A 13 -11.39 2.21 5.19
CA SER A 13 -11.70 0.88 4.68
C SER A 13 -11.21 0.71 3.24
N GLY A 14 -10.92 -0.52 2.83
CA GLY A 14 -10.53 -0.83 1.45
C GLY A 14 -9.07 -0.53 1.10
N VAL A 15 -8.26 -0.01 2.04
CA VAL A 15 -6.82 0.21 1.85
C VAL A 15 -6.02 -0.88 2.56
N PHE A 16 -5.12 -1.53 1.83
CA PHE A 16 -4.40 -2.71 2.29
C PHE A 16 -2.89 -2.55 2.10
N GLU A 17 -2.15 -3.05 3.07
CA GLU A 17 -0.73 -3.34 2.97
C GLU A 17 -0.54 -4.81 2.62
N VAL A 18 0.12 -5.10 1.50
CA VAL A 18 0.48 -6.44 1.06
C VAL A 18 1.99 -6.64 1.20
N ALA A 19 2.38 -7.45 2.17
CA ALA A 19 3.75 -7.85 2.44
C ALA A 19 4.04 -9.20 1.76
N LEU A 20 4.93 -9.22 0.77
CA LEU A 20 5.38 -10.44 0.10
C LEU A 20 6.86 -10.67 0.43
N LYS A 21 7.34 -11.91 0.41
CA LYS A 21 8.77 -12.21 0.57
C LYS A 21 9.34 -12.59 -0.80
N PHE A 22 10.54 -12.13 -1.17
CA PHE A 22 11.19 -12.56 -2.40
C PHE A 22 12.68 -12.90 -2.20
N ARG A 23 13.01 -14.18 -2.41
CA ARG A 23 14.36 -14.74 -2.27
C ARG A 23 15.02 -14.33 -0.94
N THR A 24 16.10 -13.56 -0.99
CA THR A 24 16.98 -13.18 0.14
C THR A 24 16.68 -11.82 0.74
N ASP A 25 15.83 -11.03 0.08
CA ASP A 25 15.52 -9.65 0.45
C ASP A 25 14.03 -9.51 0.77
N ALA A 26 13.72 -8.70 1.79
CA ALA A 26 12.36 -8.25 2.06
C ALA A 26 11.95 -7.15 1.06
N PHE A 27 11.91 -7.51 -0.22
CA PHE A 27 11.10 -6.75 -1.14
C PHE A 27 9.64 -6.85 -0.70
N ARG A 28 8.84 -5.85 -1.08
CA ARG A 28 7.38 -5.96 -1.23
C ARG A 28 6.61 -5.62 0.03
N VAL A 29 6.53 -4.32 0.29
CA VAL A 29 5.31 -3.74 0.81
C VAL A 29 4.60 -3.05 -0.37
N VAL A 30 3.42 -3.55 -0.71
CA VAL A 30 2.57 -3.00 -1.77
C VAL A 30 1.32 -2.43 -1.10
N TYR A 31 0.96 -1.21 -1.46
CA TYR A 31 -0.27 -0.58 -1.02
C TYR A 31 -1.32 -0.72 -2.11
N ALA A 32 -2.47 -1.28 -1.73
CA ALA A 32 -3.59 -1.48 -2.63
C ALA A 32 -4.84 -0.78 -2.09
N VAL A 33 -5.66 -0.27 -3.01
CA VAL A 33 -6.97 0.32 -2.71
C VAL A 33 -8.04 -0.37 -3.53
N GLN A 34 -9.10 -0.82 -2.87
CA GLN A 34 -10.31 -1.29 -3.51
C GLN A 34 -11.27 -0.12 -3.74
N LEU A 35 -11.64 0.12 -4.99
CA LEU A 35 -12.62 1.12 -5.40
C LEU A 35 -13.70 0.41 -6.23
N GLY A 36 -14.89 0.22 -5.66
CA GLY A 36 -15.93 -0.63 -6.24
C GLY A 36 -15.41 -2.05 -6.47
N ASP A 37 -15.53 -2.52 -7.71
CA ASP A 37 -15.11 -3.86 -8.13
C ASP A 37 -13.65 -3.92 -8.60
N ALA A 38 -12.90 -2.81 -8.54
CA ALA A 38 -11.52 -2.72 -8.99
C ALA A 38 -10.52 -2.63 -7.83
N LEU A 39 -9.38 -3.31 -7.97
CA LEU A 39 -8.24 -3.23 -7.06
C LEU A 39 -7.08 -2.48 -7.71
N TRP A 40 -6.63 -1.40 -7.09
CA TRP A 40 -5.56 -0.55 -7.59
C TRP A 40 -4.30 -0.72 -6.76
N VAL A 41 -3.16 -0.93 -7.41
CA VAL A 41 -1.85 -0.87 -6.76
C VAL A 41 -1.33 0.56 -6.83
N VAL A 42 -1.30 1.25 -5.69
CA VAL A 42 -0.98 2.69 -5.65
C VAL A 42 0.50 2.95 -5.36
N HIS A 43 1.17 2.04 -4.68
CA HIS A 43 2.59 2.15 -4.39
C HIS A 43 3.20 0.79 -4.07
N ALA A 44 4.43 0.56 -4.52
CA ALA A 44 5.18 -0.65 -4.26
C ALA A 44 6.65 -0.29 -4.09
N PHE A 45 7.28 -0.78 -3.02
CA PHE A 45 8.68 -0.49 -2.74
C PHE A 45 9.41 -1.67 -2.10
N GLN A 46 10.74 -1.63 -2.20
CA GLN A 46 11.62 -2.53 -1.46
C GLN A 46 11.91 -1.92 -0.10
N LYS A 47 11.65 -2.68 0.97
CA LYS A 47 12.05 -2.28 2.30
C LYS A 47 13.56 -2.51 2.45
N LYS A 48 14.33 -1.43 2.58
CA LYS A 48 15.81 -1.49 2.66
C LYS A 48 16.36 -1.88 4.04
N SER A 49 15.55 -1.86 5.10
CA SER A 49 15.98 -2.20 6.47
C SER A 49 15.10 -3.30 7.08
N THR A 50 15.74 -4.30 7.67
CA THR A 50 15.10 -5.38 8.45
C THR A 50 14.72 -4.95 9.88
N SER A 51 15.27 -3.83 10.37
CA SER A 51 15.14 -3.38 11.77
C SER A 51 13.88 -2.53 12.03
N GLY A 52 13.44 -1.72 11.06
CA GLY A 52 12.25 -0.89 11.24
C GLY A 52 10.98 -1.66 10.88
N ILE A 53 10.21 -2.17 11.85
CA ILE A 53 8.89 -2.79 11.57
C ILE A 53 7.94 -1.79 10.89
N LYS A 54 8.12 -0.50 11.18
CA LYS A 54 7.26 0.61 10.75
C LYS A 54 7.60 1.11 9.35
N THR A 55 6.59 1.31 8.52
CA THR A 55 6.69 2.09 7.27
C THR A 55 7.14 3.51 7.57
N SER A 56 7.98 4.10 6.70
CA SER A 56 8.41 5.49 6.85
C SER A 56 7.23 6.45 6.70
N GLN A 57 7.29 7.62 7.36
CA GLN A 57 6.24 8.61 7.20
C GLN A 57 6.14 9.10 5.75
N GLY A 58 7.27 9.22 5.05
CA GLY A 58 7.31 9.63 3.64
C GLY A 58 6.58 8.65 2.71
N ASP A 59 6.73 7.34 2.91
CA ASP A 59 5.99 6.34 2.11
C ASP A 59 4.49 6.44 2.40
N LEU A 60 4.09 6.63 3.67
CA LEU A 60 2.68 6.81 4.04
C LEU A 60 2.09 8.08 3.40
N ASP A 61 2.81 9.18 3.41
CA ASP A 61 2.35 10.44 2.81
C ASP A 61 2.22 10.33 1.29
N LEU A 62 3.16 9.65 0.63
CA LEU A 62 3.09 9.36 -0.80
C LEU A 62 1.87 8.49 -1.15
N VAL A 63 1.56 7.48 -0.33
CA VAL A 63 0.35 6.66 -0.51
C VAL A 63 -0.90 7.53 -0.40
N ARG A 64 -1.00 8.41 0.61
CA ARG A 64 -2.16 9.32 0.75
C ARG A 64 -2.35 10.19 -0.47
N GLN A 65 -1.27 10.80 -0.95
CA GLN A 65 -1.29 11.67 -2.12
C GLN A 65 -1.77 10.91 -3.38
N ARG A 66 -1.26 9.70 -3.62
CA ARG A 66 -1.63 8.89 -4.79
C ARG A 66 -3.08 8.43 -4.75
N ILE A 67 -3.59 8.05 -3.57
CA ILE A 67 -5.00 7.69 -3.40
C ILE A 67 -5.90 8.88 -3.75
N LYS A 68 -5.57 10.08 -3.23
CA LYS A 68 -6.31 11.30 -3.56
C LYS A 68 -6.35 11.54 -5.08
N GLN A 69 -5.21 11.43 -5.75
CA GLN A 69 -5.13 11.61 -7.21
C GLN A 69 -5.98 10.59 -7.99
N ILE A 70 -5.99 9.32 -7.56
CA ILE A 70 -6.81 8.28 -8.20
C ILE A 70 -8.30 8.58 -8.02
N VAL A 71 -8.74 8.94 -6.81
CA VAL A 71 -10.14 9.28 -6.54
C VAL A 71 -10.57 10.51 -7.35
N GLU A 72 -9.74 11.55 -7.40
CA GLU A 72 -9.99 12.74 -8.22
C GLU A 72 -10.11 12.37 -9.70
N HIS A 73 -9.20 11.54 -10.22
CA HIS A 73 -9.23 11.11 -11.62
C HIS A 73 -10.49 10.31 -11.96
N LEU A 74 -10.92 9.40 -11.08
CA LEU A 74 -12.12 8.59 -11.27
C LEU A 74 -13.43 9.36 -11.08
N SER A 75 -13.41 10.48 -10.36
CA SER A 75 -14.60 11.32 -10.15
C SER A 75 -14.81 12.35 -11.25
N ASN A 76 -13.76 12.62 -12.05
CA ASN A 76 -13.77 13.57 -13.15
C ASN A 76 -13.93 12.90 -14.53
N GLY A 77 -14.18 11.59 -14.55
CA GLY A 77 -14.30 10.76 -15.76
C GLY A 77 -15.70 10.17 -15.94
#